data_AF-X0YTD8-F1
#
_entry.id   AF-X0YTD8-F1
#
_cell.length_a   1.000
_cell.length_b   1.000
_cell.length_c   1.000
_cell.angle_alpha   90.00
_cell.angle_beta   90.00
_cell.angle_gamma   90.00
#
_symmetry.space_group_name_H-M   'P 1'
#
loop_
_entity.id
_entity.type
_entity.pdbx_description
1 polymer ?
#
loop_
_entity_poly.entity_id
_entity_poly.type
_entity_poly.pdbx_seq_one_letter_code
_entity_poly.pdbx_strand_id
1 'polypeptide(L)'
;IYTYVESEVPPILLCNTVSGESHTLVTIGHGYQFPIDNPKMTEAKWPGESSLFFARSSVWVPYYLVHDDQRGIYRKLTPIEPDPTLLLSRIRDNYGDIDISNIELDNWKCPITIDLPVVGNSQRHEIANIFGVIVPLPRNVILTGKQSESKSARMIRLWHWLSHTSPPDNLVLRTYLIPSNEYKKRIIESDMDGFVKAMYRSKPMPKWVWVTEVSSIESYNAPEPKEWLIRGEVIIDATSNPWVPDFVAFHYITDTMSVLATMKPEHETAEQAFEGGWQSKRDKPYSGWIR
;
A
#
# COMPACT_ATOMS: atom_id res chain seq x y z
N ILE A 1 -7.04 3.61 -1.39
CA ILE A 1 -6.63 4.49 -2.51
C ILE A 1 -5.19 4.13 -2.90
N TYR A 2 -4.20 4.43 -2.07
CA TYR A 2 -2.77 4.12 -2.29
C TYR A 2 -2.45 2.80 -3.02
N THR A 3 -2.80 1.65 -2.43
CA THR A 3 -2.50 0.33 -3.01
C THR A 3 -2.95 0.17 -4.46
N TYR A 4 -4.07 0.77 -4.83
CA TYR A 4 -4.60 0.68 -6.19
C TYR A 4 -3.92 1.66 -7.14
N VAL A 5 -3.54 2.85 -6.66
CA VAL A 5 -2.68 3.78 -7.42
C VAL A 5 -1.33 3.14 -7.72
N GLU A 6 -0.71 2.50 -6.73
CA GLU A 6 0.51 1.70 -6.90
C GLU A 6 0.34 0.51 -7.87
N SER A 7 -0.90 0.06 -8.05
CA SER A 7 -1.26 -1.01 -8.99
C SER A 7 -1.55 -0.50 -10.40
N GLU A 8 -1.45 0.81 -10.65
CA GLU A 8 -1.94 1.46 -11.89
C GLU A 8 -3.42 1.20 -12.15
N VAL A 9 -4.21 0.95 -11.10
CA VAL A 9 -5.66 0.79 -11.15
C VAL A 9 -6.30 2.06 -10.59
N PRO A 10 -6.80 2.98 -11.43
CA PRO A 10 -7.23 4.30 -10.98
C PRO A 10 -8.50 4.22 -10.12
N PRO A 11 -8.44 4.51 -8.81
CA PRO A 11 -9.63 4.58 -7.97
C PRO A 11 -10.51 5.76 -8.34
N ILE A 12 -11.81 5.54 -8.38
CA ILE A 12 -12.83 6.57 -8.54
C ILE A 12 -13.32 6.94 -7.14
N LEU A 13 -13.15 8.20 -6.75
CA LEU A 13 -13.54 8.73 -5.44
C LEU A 13 -14.89 9.41 -5.57
N LEU A 14 -15.82 9.04 -4.70
CA LEU A 14 -17.13 9.68 -4.57
C LEU A 14 -17.06 10.64 -3.39
N CYS A 15 -17.27 11.92 -3.65
CA CYS A 15 -17.03 13.01 -2.73
C CYS A 15 -18.30 13.85 -2.53
N ASN A 16 -18.49 14.38 -1.32
CA ASN A 16 -19.46 15.46 -1.07
C ASN A 16 -18.68 16.73 -0.74
N THR A 17 -19.00 17.82 -1.42
CA THR A 17 -18.37 19.13 -1.20
C THR A 17 -19.00 19.85 0.00
N VAL A 18 -18.39 20.96 0.43
CA VAL A 18 -19.00 21.84 1.44
C VAL A 18 -20.32 22.44 0.94
N SER A 19 -20.52 22.62 -0.37
CA SER A 19 -21.82 23.08 -0.91
C SER A 19 -22.93 22.01 -0.82
N GLY A 20 -22.61 20.79 -0.41
CA GLY A 20 -23.54 19.66 -0.40
C GLY A 20 -23.68 18.96 -1.76
N GLU A 21 -22.89 19.36 -2.75
CA GLU A 21 -22.89 18.75 -4.07
C GLU A 21 -22.08 17.45 -4.08
N SER A 22 -22.58 16.45 -4.80
CA SER A 22 -21.83 15.22 -5.07
C SER A 22 -20.86 15.44 -6.21
N HIS A 23 -19.61 15.03 -6.04
CA HIS A 23 -18.56 15.13 -7.03
C HIS A 23 -17.79 13.81 -7.18
N THR A 24 -17.21 13.58 -8.35
CA THR A 24 -16.43 12.37 -8.63
C THR A 24 -15.04 12.73 -9.11
N LEU A 25 -14.02 12.07 -8.55
CA LEU A 25 -12.62 12.28 -8.90
C LEU A 25 -11.97 10.96 -9.29
N VAL A 26 -11.02 10.99 -10.22
CA VAL A 26 -10.24 9.79 -10.56
C VAL A 26 -8.81 9.97 -10.05
N THR A 27 -8.35 9.11 -9.14
CA THR A 27 -6.96 9.16 -8.67
C THR A 27 -6.03 8.45 -9.64
N ILE A 28 -4.97 9.14 -10.04
CA ILE A 28 -4.05 8.71 -11.10
C ILE A 28 -2.59 8.62 -10.65
N GLY A 29 -2.27 9.12 -9.45
CA GLY A 29 -0.91 9.13 -8.92
C GLY A 29 -0.87 9.64 -7.49
N HIS A 30 0.33 9.86 -6.99
CA HIS A 30 0.56 10.49 -5.70
C HIS A 30 1.95 11.15 -5.68
N GLY A 31 2.19 11.98 -4.67
CA GLY A 31 3.52 12.45 -4.34
C GLY A 31 4.06 11.73 -3.11
N TYR A 32 5.36 11.84 -2.90
CA TYR A 32 5.99 11.39 -1.67
C TYR A 32 6.57 12.55 -0.85
N GLN A 33 6.68 12.36 0.46
CA GLN A 33 7.36 13.26 1.39
C GLN A 33 8.37 12.46 2.23
N PHE A 34 9.63 12.88 2.20
CA PHE A 34 10.73 12.29 2.97
C PHE A 34 11.54 13.39 3.66
N PRO A 35 12.18 13.09 4.81
CA PRO A 35 11.99 11.89 5.63
C PRO A 35 10.68 11.96 6.45
N ILE A 36 10.28 10.83 7.02
CA ILE A 36 9.26 10.76 8.09
C ILE A 36 9.91 10.15 9.32
N ASP A 37 9.93 10.92 10.42
CA ASP A 37 10.59 10.50 11.66
C ASP A 37 9.77 9.48 12.45
N ASN A 38 8.44 9.65 12.48
CA ASN A 38 7.54 8.83 13.30
C ASN A 38 6.36 8.34 12.46
N PRO A 39 6.58 7.38 11.55
CA PRO A 39 5.50 6.89 10.70
C PRO A 39 4.43 6.20 11.54
N LYS A 40 3.16 6.38 11.15
CA LYS A 40 2.04 5.72 11.81
C LYS A 40 2.14 4.20 11.64
N MET A 41 2.33 3.51 12.76
CA MET A 41 2.37 2.06 12.79
C MET A 41 0.96 1.45 12.73
N THR A 42 0.84 0.34 12.03
CA THR A 42 -0.35 -0.51 11.91
C THR A 42 -0.10 -1.80 12.66
N GLU A 43 -1.10 -2.24 13.43
CA GLU A 43 -1.07 -3.51 14.15
C GLU A 43 -1.75 -4.60 13.32
N ALA A 44 -1.03 -5.67 13.00
CA ALA A 44 -1.58 -6.93 12.51
C ALA A 44 -1.63 -7.95 13.64
N LYS A 45 -2.83 -8.18 14.16
CA LYS A 45 -3.08 -9.14 15.24
C LYS A 45 -2.89 -10.58 14.77
N TRP A 46 -2.31 -11.40 15.65
CA TRP A 46 -2.19 -12.85 15.50
C TRP A 46 -2.79 -13.56 16.73
N PRO A 47 -3.65 -14.57 16.56
CA PRO A 47 -4.23 -15.29 17.70
C PRO A 47 -3.15 -15.95 18.57
N GLY A 48 -3.14 -15.65 19.87
CA GLY A 48 -2.28 -16.31 20.85
C GLY A 48 -0.82 -15.80 20.92
N GLU A 49 -0.46 -14.78 20.14
CA GLU A 49 0.91 -14.28 20.04
C GLU A 49 0.95 -12.74 20.00
N SER A 50 2.15 -12.16 20.14
CA SER A 50 2.35 -10.72 19.93
C SER A 50 2.00 -10.30 18.50
N SER A 51 1.35 -9.14 18.37
CA SER A 51 1.03 -8.54 17.07
C SER A 51 2.29 -8.15 16.28
N LEU A 52 2.18 -8.16 14.95
CA LEU A 52 3.17 -7.54 14.08
C LEU A 52 2.86 -6.05 13.93
N PHE A 53 3.84 -5.19 14.18
CA PHE A 53 3.74 -3.76 13.94
C PHE A 53 4.51 -3.40 12.67
N PHE A 54 3.89 -2.62 11.79
CA PHE A 54 4.53 -2.16 10.55
C PHE A 54 3.96 -0.80 10.12
N ALA A 55 4.77 0.03 9.48
CA ALA A 55 4.27 1.21 8.78
C ALA A 55 3.80 0.80 7.38
N ARG A 56 2.67 1.39 6.93
CA ARG A 56 2.30 1.30 5.51
C ARG A 56 3.12 2.31 4.72
N SER A 57 3.60 1.94 3.54
CA SER A 57 4.29 2.90 2.66
C SER A 57 3.40 4.10 2.27
N SER A 58 2.08 3.97 2.36
CA SER A 58 1.13 5.09 2.19
C SER A 58 1.29 6.22 3.21
N VAL A 59 2.02 6.01 4.31
CA VAL A 59 2.33 7.06 5.29
C VAL A 59 3.24 8.12 4.68
N TRP A 60 4.07 7.76 3.69
CA TRP A 60 4.93 8.68 2.95
C TRP A 60 4.21 9.47 1.85
N VAL A 61 2.88 9.32 1.73
CA VAL A 61 2.09 9.98 0.69
C VAL A 61 1.30 11.16 1.25
N PRO A 62 1.80 12.41 1.12
CA PRO A 62 1.09 13.60 1.61
C PRO A 62 -0.14 13.94 0.77
N TYR A 63 -0.14 13.61 -0.53
CA TYR A 63 -1.24 13.92 -1.44
C TYR A 63 -1.32 12.91 -2.57
N TYR A 64 -2.52 12.81 -3.15
CA TYR A 64 -2.81 12.08 -4.36
C TYR A 64 -2.96 13.04 -5.54
N LEU A 65 -2.61 12.58 -6.74
CA LEU A 65 -2.90 13.30 -7.98
C LEU A 65 -4.23 12.78 -8.53
N VAL A 66 -5.15 13.70 -8.81
CA VAL A 66 -6.48 13.36 -9.34
C VAL A 66 -6.77 14.07 -10.66
N HIS A 67 -7.57 13.42 -11.50
CA HIS A 67 -8.30 14.05 -12.59
C HIS A 67 -9.67 14.48 -12.08
N ASP A 68 -9.96 15.75 -12.29
CA ASP A 68 -11.25 16.38 -12.05
C ASP A 68 -11.79 16.85 -13.40
N ASP A 69 -12.94 16.36 -13.82
CA ASP A 69 -13.52 16.65 -15.14
C ASP A 69 -13.94 18.11 -15.30
N GLN A 70 -14.25 18.80 -14.19
CA GLN A 70 -14.62 20.21 -14.17
C GLN A 70 -13.43 21.14 -13.97
N ARG A 71 -12.41 20.68 -13.22
CA ARG A 71 -11.33 21.53 -12.73
C ARG A 71 -9.97 21.21 -13.36
N GLY A 72 -9.89 20.15 -14.16
CA GLY A 72 -8.71 19.77 -14.91
C GLY A 72 -7.90 18.64 -14.29
N ILE A 73 -6.77 18.37 -14.93
CA ILE A 73 -5.90 17.23 -14.63
C ILE A 73 -4.84 17.56 -13.57
N TYR A 74 -4.31 16.51 -12.94
CA TYR A 74 -3.23 16.57 -11.93
C TYR A 74 -3.51 17.48 -10.73
N ARG A 75 -4.75 17.53 -10.27
CA ARG A 75 -5.11 18.21 -9.02
C ARG A 75 -4.55 17.47 -7.82
N LYS A 76 -4.04 18.19 -6.83
CA LYS A 76 -3.58 17.61 -5.56
C LYS A 76 -4.76 17.43 -4.63
N LEU A 77 -4.99 16.18 -4.26
CA LEU A 77 -5.92 15.78 -3.22
C LEU A 77 -5.13 15.44 -1.95
N THR A 78 -5.26 16.28 -0.93
CA THR A 78 -4.53 16.15 0.35
C THR A 78 -5.50 15.72 1.45
N PRO A 79 -5.31 14.55 2.08
CA PRO A 79 -6.09 14.15 3.24
C PRO A 79 -5.97 15.16 4.38
N ILE A 80 -7.06 15.41 5.10
CA ILE A 80 -7.04 16.26 6.30
C ILE A 80 -7.55 15.48 7.51
N GLU A 81 -7.25 15.97 8.70
CA GLU A 81 -7.66 15.32 9.94
C GLU A 81 -9.18 15.38 10.12
N PRO A 82 -9.85 14.26 10.45
CA PRO A 82 -11.30 14.22 10.64
C PRO A 82 -11.74 14.74 12.02
N ASP A 83 -11.14 15.84 12.47
CA ASP A 83 -11.58 16.55 13.67
C ASP A 83 -12.59 17.65 13.29
N PRO A 84 -13.84 17.57 13.75
CA PRO A 84 -14.89 18.53 13.37
C PRO A 84 -14.54 19.99 13.67
N THR A 85 -13.82 20.26 14.76
CA THR A 85 -13.44 21.62 15.17
C THR A 85 -12.39 22.20 14.23
N LEU A 86 -11.37 21.40 13.90
CA LEU A 86 -10.33 21.77 12.94
C LEU A 86 -10.91 21.91 11.52
N LEU A 87 -11.83 21.03 11.13
CA LEU A 87 -12.53 21.10 9.85
C LEU A 87 -13.33 22.40 9.74
N LEU A 88 -14.11 22.73 10.77
CA LEU A 88 -14.89 23.97 10.82
C LEU A 88 -14.01 25.21 10.67
N SER A 89 -12.89 25.27 11.39
CA SER A 89 -11.92 26.36 11.26
C SER A 89 -11.41 26.46 9.83
N ARG A 90 -10.94 25.34 9.26
CA ARG A 90 -10.42 25.31 7.89
C ARG A 90 -11.46 25.71 6.84
N ILE A 91 -12.72 25.35 7.02
CA ILE A 91 -13.80 25.75 6.11
C ILE A 91 -14.01 27.27 6.19
N ARG A 92 -14.10 27.84 7.39
CA ARG A 92 -14.23 29.30 7.56
C ARG A 92 -13.04 30.05 6.97
N ASP A 93 -11.83 29.54 7.15
CA ASP A 93 -10.62 30.17 6.62
C ASP A 93 -10.59 30.16 5.07
N ASN A 94 -11.09 29.10 4.43
CA ASN A 94 -11.09 28.97 2.96
C ASN A 94 -12.27 29.64 2.27
N TYR A 95 -13.44 29.67 2.92
CA TYR A 95 -14.69 30.07 2.29
C TYR A 95 -15.37 31.30 2.91
N GLY A 96 -14.88 31.79 4.06
CA GLY A 96 -15.54 32.86 4.81
C GLY A 96 -16.84 32.38 5.47
N ASP A 97 -17.86 33.23 5.47
CA ASP A 97 -19.17 32.97 6.10
C ASP A 97 -20.10 32.10 5.21
N ILE A 98 -19.63 30.91 4.79
CA ILE A 98 -20.53 29.93 4.17
C ILE A 98 -21.50 29.39 5.24
N ASP A 99 -22.78 29.31 4.86
CA ASP A 99 -23.78 28.58 5.65
C ASP A 99 -23.52 27.08 5.57
N ILE A 100 -22.87 26.57 6.61
CA ILE A 100 -22.57 25.15 6.82
C ILE A 100 -23.60 24.46 7.71
N SER A 101 -24.72 25.12 8.06
CA SER A 101 -25.71 24.57 9.00
C SER A 101 -26.30 23.23 8.56
N ASN A 102 -26.30 22.97 7.25
CA ASN A 102 -26.79 21.73 6.66
C ASN A 102 -25.72 20.63 6.55
N ILE A 103 -24.48 20.88 6.96
CA ILE A 103 -23.37 19.93 6.84
C ILE A 103 -23.12 19.26 8.19
N GLU A 104 -23.40 17.95 8.26
CA GLU A 104 -23.08 17.12 9.42
C GLU A 104 -21.59 16.75 9.41
N LEU A 105 -20.72 17.69 9.78
CA LEU A 105 -19.26 17.49 9.79
C LEU A 105 -18.82 16.31 10.67
N ASP A 106 -19.59 15.98 11.72
CA ASP A 106 -19.34 14.81 12.58
C ASP A 106 -19.44 13.47 11.83
N ASN A 107 -20.16 13.46 10.70
CA ASN A 107 -20.31 12.30 9.84
C ASN A 107 -19.20 12.20 8.79
N TRP A 108 -18.36 13.22 8.64
CA TRP A 108 -17.24 13.19 7.70
C TRP A 108 -16.10 12.33 8.25
N LYS A 109 -15.80 11.21 7.58
CA LYS A 109 -14.77 10.24 8.02
C LYS A 109 -13.48 10.34 7.22
N CYS A 110 -13.53 10.92 6.02
CA CYS A 110 -12.38 11.06 5.14
C CYS A 110 -12.42 12.43 4.45
N PRO A 111 -12.26 13.52 5.22
CA PRO A 111 -12.18 14.85 4.66
C PRO A 111 -10.87 15.01 3.87
N ILE A 112 -10.94 15.81 2.82
CA ILE A 112 -9.85 16.10 1.88
C ILE A 112 -9.86 17.58 1.49
N THR A 113 -8.72 18.06 1.02
CA THR A 113 -8.60 19.30 0.25
C THR A 113 -8.20 18.97 -1.18
N ILE A 114 -8.79 19.65 -2.15
CA ILE A 114 -8.49 19.55 -3.58
C ILE A 114 -7.96 20.92 -4.00
N ASP A 115 -6.78 20.99 -4.59
CA ASP A 115 -6.31 22.28 -5.14
C ASP A 115 -7.18 22.73 -6.33
N LEU A 116 -7.44 24.03 -6.41
CA LEU A 116 -8.17 24.64 -7.52
C LEU A 116 -7.19 25.36 -8.45
N PRO A 117 -7.54 25.53 -9.74
CA PRO A 117 -6.76 26.39 -10.62
C PRO A 117 -6.57 27.77 -10.01
N VAL A 118 -5.34 28.28 -10.11
CA VAL A 118 -4.99 29.60 -9.60
C VAL A 118 -5.76 30.66 -10.40
N VAL A 119 -6.61 31.43 -9.71
CA VAL A 119 -7.31 32.60 -10.27
C VAL A 119 -6.75 33.84 -9.57
N GLY A 120 -5.88 34.59 -10.26
CA GLY A 120 -5.16 35.73 -9.68
C GLY A 120 -3.99 35.29 -8.81
N ASN A 121 -3.83 35.89 -7.63
CA ASN A 121 -2.70 35.62 -6.70
C ASN A 121 -3.06 34.70 -5.54
N SER A 122 -4.29 34.16 -5.49
CA SER A 122 -4.76 33.36 -4.37
C SER A 122 -4.91 31.90 -4.77
N GLN A 123 -4.18 31.02 -4.09
CA GLN A 123 -4.40 29.58 -4.18
C GLN A 123 -5.69 29.25 -3.45
N ARG A 124 -6.66 28.68 -4.15
CA ARG A 124 -7.92 28.23 -3.56
C ARG A 124 -7.91 26.72 -3.41
N HIS A 125 -8.58 26.23 -2.38
CA HIS A 125 -8.78 24.82 -2.14
C HIS A 125 -10.27 24.53 -2.01
N GLU A 126 -10.68 23.38 -2.54
CA GLU A 126 -11.99 22.83 -2.24
C GLU A 126 -11.89 21.82 -1.11
N ILE A 127 -12.73 21.97 -0.10
CA ILE A 127 -12.90 20.97 0.97
C ILE A 127 -14.04 20.04 0.58
N ALA A 128 -13.79 18.74 0.71
CA ALA A 128 -14.79 17.70 0.44
C ALA A 128 -14.58 16.51 1.38
N ASN A 129 -15.54 15.60 1.44
CA ASN A 129 -15.42 14.33 2.15
C ASN A 129 -15.62 13.16 1.19
N ILE A 130 -14.64 12.25 1.17
CA ILE A 130 -14.75 10.99 0.44
C ILE A 130 -15.71 10.08 1.22
N PHE A 131 -16.88 9.81 0.64
CA PHE A 131 -17.86 8.89 1.23
C PHE A 131 -17.83 7.51 0.57
N GLY A 132 -17.22 7.39 -0.61
CA GLY A 132 -17.13 6.12 -1.34
C GLY A 132 -15.89 6.04 -2.23
N VAL A 133 -15.44 4.82 -2.48
CA VAL A 133 -14.35 4.53 -3.41
C VAL A 133 -14.76 3.34 -4.28
N ILE A 134 -14.78 3.54 -5.59
CA ILE A 134 -14.98 2.49 -6.59
C ILE A 134 -13.61 2.16 -7.20
N VAL A 135 -13.28 0.87 -7.26
CA VAL A 135 -12.00 0.42 -7.82
C VAL A 135 -12.30 -0.53 -8.98
N PRO A 136 -11.98 -0.15 -10.23
CA PRO A 136 -12.22 -0.98 -11.40
C PRO A 136 -11.16 -2.08 -11.51
N LEU A 137 -11.23 -3.08 -10.62
CA LEU A 137 -10.25 -4.17 -10.59
C LEU A 137 -10.30 -5.00 -11.88
N PRO A 138 -9.15 -5.55 -12.32
CA PRO A 138 -9.13 -6.50 -13.42
C PRO A 138 -10.06 -7.70 -13.17
N ARG A 139 -10.58 -8.30 -14.26
CA ARG A 139 -11.44 -9.48 -14.17
C ARG A 139 -10.79 -10.59 -13.34
N ASN A 140 -11.59 -11.23 -12.49
CA ASN A 140 -11.21 -12.34 -11.60
C ASN A 140 -10.27 -11.96 -10.44
N VAL A 141 -9.97 -10.67 -10.23
CA VAL A 141 -9.34 -10.23 -8.98
C VAL A 141 -10.43 -10.14 -7.92
N ILE A 142 -10.39 -11.07 -6.96
CA ILE A 142 -11.37 -11.18 -5.88
C ILE A 142 -10.78 -10.65 -4.56
N LEU A 143 -9.49 -10.87 -4.35
CA LEU A 143 -8.81 -10.41 -3.15
C LEU A 143 -8.54 -8.91 -3.24
N THR A 144 -8.94 -8.15 -2.22
CA THR A 144 -8.64 -6.71 -2.13
C THR A 144 -7.21 -6.47 -1.65
N GLY A 145 -6.66 -5.30 -1.95
CA GLY A 145 -5.31 -4.93 -1.50
C GLY A 145 -5.14 -4.98 0.03
N LYS A 146 -6.18 -4.56 0.79
CA LYS A 146 -6.18 -4.63 2.27
C LYS A 146 -6.14 -6.08 2.78
N GLN A 147 -6.87 -6.99 2.13
CA GLN A 147 -6.85 -8.41 2.51
C GLN A 147 -5.50 -9.04 2.18
N SER A 148 -4.94 -8.73 1.00
CA SER A 148 -3.60 -9.21 0.65
C SER A 148 -2.53 -8.71 1.61
N GLU A 149 -2.48 -7.41 1.93
CA GLU A 149 -1.54 -6.85 2.90
C GLU A 149 -1.66 -7.55 4.27
N SER A 150 -2.90 -7.76 4.73
CA SER A 150 -3.14 -8.46 6.00
C SER A 150 -2.67 -9.91 5.97
N LYS A 151 -2.80 -10.62 4.84
CA LYS A 151 -2.27 -11.98 4.67
C LYS A 151 -0.75 -11.98 4.63
N SER A 152 -0.13 -11.03 3.94
CA SER A 152 1.32 -10.89 3.89
C SER A 152 1.92 -10.60 5.27
N ALA A 153 1.34 -9.66 6.03
CA ALA A 153 1.74 -9.37 7.40
C ALA A 153 1.66 -10.61 8.30
N ARG A 154 0.60 -11.41 8.13
CA ARG A 154 0.41 -12.70 8.80
C ARG A 154 1.50 -13.73 8.45
N MET A 155 1.88 -13.83 7.18
CA MET A 155 2.96 -14.73 6.75
C MET A 155 4.32 -14.31 7.32
N ILE A 156 4.60 -13.01 7.34
CA ILE A 156 5.82 -12.46 7.96
C ILE A 156 5.86 -12.81 9.45
N ARG A 157 4.73 -12.61 10.16
CA ARG A 157 4.64 -12.94 11.59
C ARG A 157 4.81 -14.44 11.86
N LEU A 158 4.18 -15.28 11.04
CA LEU A 158 4.26 -16.73 11.13
C LEU A 158 5.71 -17.21 10.93
N TRP A 159 6.41 -16.68 9.93
CA TRP A 159 7.83 -17.01 9.72
C TRP A 159 8.70 -16.63 10.93
N HIS A 160 8.50 -15.44 11.49
CA HIS A 160 9.22 -15.01 12.71
C HIS A 160 8.92 -15.92 13.92
N TRP A 161 7.67 -16.36 14.08
CA TRP A 161 7.30 -17.33 15.10
C TRP A 161 8.01 -18.68 14.93
N LEU A 162 7.92 -19.28 13.74
CA LEU A 162 8.56 -20.57 13.42
C LEU A 162 10.09 -20.53 13.58
N SER A 163 10.70 -19.41 13.18
CA SER A 163 12.16 -19.23 13.26
C SER A 163 12.65 -18.81 14.65
N HIS A 164 11.75 -18.59 15.62
CA HIS A 164 12.07 -18.08 16.95
C HIS A 164 12.86 -16.76 16.89
N THR A 165 12.52 -15.89 15.93
CA THR A 165 13.13 -14.57 15.76
C THR A 165 12.11 -13.46 15.97
N SER A 166 12.52 -12.36 16.59
CA SER A 166 11.65 -11.19 16.73
C SER A 166 11.50 -10.47 15.38
N PRO A 167 10.29 -10.01 15.03
CA PRO A 167 10.13 -9.12 13.88
C PRO A 167 10.85 -7.78 14.12
N PRO A 168 11.37 -7.14 13.07
CA PRO A 168 11.94 -5.81 13.18
C PRO A 168 10.86 -4.79 13.57
N ASP A 169 11.23 -3.79 14.36
CA ASP A 169 10.35 -2.72 14.83
C ASP A 169 10.16 -1.59 13.80
N ASN A 170 11.02 -1.54 12.79
CA ASN A 170 11.03 -0.55 11.72
C ASN A 170 10.47 -1.09 10.39
N LEU A 171 9.60 -2.10 10.42
CA LEU A 171 9.06 -2.74 9.23
C LEU A 171 8.17 -1.78 8.42
N VAL A 172 8.39 -1.71 7.10
CA VAL A 172 7.52 -1.01 6.14
C VAL A 172 6.97 -2.00 5.13
N LEU A 173 5.64 -1.99 4.93
CA LEU A 173 4.97 -2.81 3.91
C LEU A 173 4.41 -1.94 2.79
N ARG A 174 4.68 -2.35 1.55
CA ARG A 174 4.07 -1.78 0.33
C ARG A 174 3.36 -2.88 -0.44
N THR A 175 2.05 -2.72 -0.66
CA THR A 175 1.23 -3.70 -1.38
C THR A 175 0.72 -3.12 -2.68
N TYR A 176 0.85 -3.87 -3.79
CA TYR A 176 0.31 -3.53 -5.11
C TYR A 176 -0.04 -4.79 -5.92
N LEU A 177 -0.88 -4.62 -6.93
CA LEU A 177 -1.32 -5.65 -7.87
C LEU A 177 -0.55 -5.49 -9.18
N ILE A 178 -0.09 -6.60 -9.76
CA ILE A 178 0.70 -6.60 -10.99
C ILE A 178 0.41 -7.86 -11.82
N PRO A 179 0.46 -7.81 -13.18
CA PRO A 179 0.46 -9.02 -13.98
C PRO A 179 1.71 -9.87 -13.68
N SER A 180 1.54 -11.16 -13.44
CA SER A 180 2.67 -12.02 -13.04
C SER A 180 3.80 -12.07 -14.07
N ASN A 181 3.49 -11.96 -15.37
CA ASN A 181 4.51 -11.89 -16.42
C ASN A 181 5.36 -10.61 -16.36
N GLU A 182 4.73 -9.47 -16.05
CA GLU A 182 5.43 -8.20 -15.87
C GLU A 182 6.31 -8.25 -14.63
N TYR A 183 5.76 -8.77 -13.53
CA TYR A 183 6.51 -8.99 -12.31
C TYR A 183 7.73 -9.91 -12.53
N LYS A 184 7.58 -11.04 -13.22
CA LYS A 184 8.71 -11.93 -13.55
C LYS A 184 9.78 -11.24 -14.38
N LYS A 185 9.41 -10.38 -15.33
CA LYS A 185 10.37 -9.60 -16.12
C LYS A 185 11.19 -8.70 -15.18
N ARG A 186 10.54 -8.00 -14.24
CA ARG A 186 11.21 -7.17 -13.24
C ARG A 186 12.19 -7.97 -12.37
N ILE A 187 11.79 -9.16 -11.91
CA ILE A 187 12.66 -10.02 -11.10
C ILE A 187 13.95 -10.42 -11.84
N ILE A 188 13.89 -10.61 -13.15
CA ILE A 188 15.09 -10.92 -13.95
C ILE A 188 16.08 -9.74 -13.90
N GLU A 189 15.56 -8.52 -13.96
CA GLU A 189 16.30 -7.25 -13.97
C GLU A 189 16.75 -6.78 -12.57
N SER A 190 16.26 -7.39 -11.48
CA SER A 190 16.59 -7.00 -10.10
C SER A 190 18.00 -7.42 -9.66
N ASP A 191 18.43 -7.05 -8.44
CA ASP A 191 19.70 -7.50 -7.85
C ASP A 191 19.56 -8.74 -6.94
N MET A 192 18.43 -9.45 -6.99
CA MET A 192 18.19 -10.65 -6.19
C MET A 192 19.19 -11.78 -6.49
N ASP A 193 19.40 -12.66 -5.51
CA ASP A 193 20.16 -13.90 -5.69
C ASP A 193 19.66 -14.71 -6.91
N GLY A 194 20.61 -15.23 -7.70
CA GLY A 194 20.30 -15.94 -8.94
C GLY A 194 19.41 -17.17 -8.75
N PHE A 195 19.47 -17.83 -7.59
CA PHE A 195 18.58 -18.93 -7.24
C PHE A 195 17.15 -18.44 -7.04
N VAL A 196 16.95 -17.33 -6.32
CA VAL A 196 15.63 -16.71 -6.10
C VAL A 196 15.00 -16.31 -7.44
N LYS A 197 15.78 -15.67 -8.32
CA LYS A 197 15.32 -15.34 -9.70
C LYS A 197 14.91 -16.58 -10.48
N ALA A 198 15.71 -17.64 -10.44
CA ALA A 198 15.42 -18.89 -11.14
C ALA A 198 14.13 -19.54 -10.64
N MET A 199 13.91 -19.52 -9.32
CA MET A 199 12.68 -20.01 -8.68
C MET A 199 11.45 -19.20 -9.08
N TYR A 200 11.51 -17.86 -9.06
CA TYR A 200 10.40 -17.04 -9.52
C TYR A 200 10.05 -17.24 -10.98
N ARG A 201 11.07 -17.39 -11.84
CA ARG A 201 10.87 -17.65 -13.27
C ARG A 201 10.11 -18.96 -13.50
N SER A 202 10.50 -20.03 -12.80
CA SER A 202 9.93 -21.37 -12.96
C SER A 202 8.58 -21.55 -12.26
N LYS A 203 8.27 -20.75 -11.24
CA LYS A 203 7.02 -20.84 -10.47
C LYS A 203 5.80 -20.51 -11.34
N PRO A 204 4.81 -21.40 -11.49
CA PRO A 204 3.51 -21.04 -12.07
C PRO A 204 2.83 -19.97 -11.21
N MET A 205 2.34 -18.91 -11.84
CA MET A 205 1.65 -17.80 -11.17
C MET A 205 0.31 -17.52 -11.87
N PRO A 206 -0.74 -17.12 -11.15
CA PRO A 206 -1.98 -16.63 -11.77
C PRO A 206 -1.69 -15.39 -12.61
N LYS A 207 -2.65 -14.99 -13.47
CA LYS A 207 -2.48 -13.80 -14.33
C LYS A 207 -2.15 -12.54 -13.53
N TRP A 208 -2.80 -12.36 -12.39
CA TRP A 208 -2.62 -11.23 -11.49
C TRP A 208 -2.18 -11.73 -10.12
N VAL A 209 -1.16 -11.10 -9.56
CA VAL A 209 -0.66 -11.37 -8.22
C VAL A 209 -0.66 -10.09 -7.41
N TRP A 210 -1.00 -10.20 -6.13
CA TRP A 210 -0.66 -9.18 -5.17
C TRP A 210 0.78 -9.42 -4.70
N VAL A 211 1.57 -8.36 -4.70
CA VAL A 211 2.93 -8.36 -4.16
C VAL A 211 2.95 -7.42 -2.97
N THR A 212 3.42 -7.91 -1.83
CA THR A 212 3.72 -7.10 -0.65
C THR A 212 5.22 -7.06 -0.46
N GLU A 213 5.85 -5.95 -0.83
CA GLU A 213 7.26 -5.69 -0.58
C GLU A 213 7.47 -5.38 0.91
N VAL A 214 8.59 -5.86 1.43
CA VAL A 214 9.06 -5.66 2.80
C VAL A 214 10.27 -4.73 2.75
N SER A 215 10.23 -3.64 3.50
CA SER A 215 11.33 -2.68 3.61
C SER A 215 11.52 -2.24 5.07
N SER A 216 12.40 -1.27 5.31
CA SER A 216 12.57 -0.62 6.61
C SER A 216 12.28 0.89 6.52
N ILE A 217 12.02 1.52 7.67
CA ILE A 217 11.80 2.97 7.76
C ILE A 217 13.00 3.75 7.22
N GLU A 218 14.23 3.32 7.54
CA GLU A 218 15.45 3.99 7.09
C GLU A 218 15.59 3.92 5.57
N SER A 219 15.29 2.75 5.00
CA SER A 219 15.28 2.52 3.56
C SER A 219 14.25 3.40 2.84
N TYR A 220 13.02 3.47 3.37
CA TYR A 220 11.96 4.32 2.82
C TYR A 220 12.21 5.83 2.99
N ASN A 221 13.03 6.22 3.97
CA ASN A 221 13.44 7.61 4.17
C ASN A 221 14.57 8.05 3.24
N ALA A 222 15.10 7.17 2.38
CA ALA A 222 16.08 7.59 1.37
C ALA A 222 15.45 8.65 0.44
N PRO A 223 16.20 9.71 0.06
CA PRO A 223 15.66 10.83 -0.71
C PRO A 223 15.08 10.44 -2.06
N GLU A 224 15.65 9.39 -2.68
CA GLU A 224 15.23 8.92 -3.98
C GLU A 224 14.60 7.52 -3.91
N PRO A 225 13.37 7.35 -4.44
CA PRO A 225 12.75 6.06 -4.78
C PRO A 225 13.65 4.87 -5.13
N LYS A 226 14.64 5.09 -6.00
CA LYS A 226 15.51 4.04 -6.54
C LYS A 226 16.51 3.50 -5.49
N GLU A 227 16.70 4.25 -4.41
CA GLU A 227 17.59 3.92 -3.30
C GLU A 227 16.87 3.11 -2.22
N TRP A 228 15.55 2.95 -2.31
CA TRP A 228 14.83 2.08 -1.38
C TRP A 228 15.31 0.66 -1.54
N LEU A 229 15.76 0.08 -0.44
CA LEU A 229 16.16 -1.31 -0.34
C LEU A 229 14.99 -2.15 0.15
N ILE A 230 14.60 -3.13 -0.65
CA ILE A 230 13.60 -4.13 -0.33
C ILE A 230 14.31 -5.33 0.29
N ARG A 231 13.81 -5.74 1.46
CA ARG A 231 14.28 -6.88 2.26
C ARG A 231 13.46 -8.15 2.01
N GLY A 232 12.67 -8.20 0.95
CA GLY A 232 11.89 -9.36 0.58
C GLY A 232 10.48 -9.00 0.14
N GLU A 233 9.68 -10.02 -0.10
CA GLU A 233 8.33 -9.89 -0.63
C GLU A 233 7.46 -11.13 -0.36
N VAL A 234 6.16 -10.89 -0.23
CA VAL A 234 5.14 -11.93 -0.17
C VAL A 234 4.25 -11.81 -1.40
N ILE A 235 4.14 -12.89 -2.18
CA ILE A 235 3.32 -12.95 -3.37
C ILE A 235 2.07 -13.77 -3.07
N ILE A 236 0.89 -13.19 -3.31
CA ILE A 236 -0.41 -13.81 -3.07
C ILE A 236 -1.20 -13.86 -4.38
N ASP A 237 -1.90 -14.97 -4.62
CA ASP A 237 -2.82 -15.09 -5.74
C ASP A 237 -4.00 -14.11 -5.56
N ALA A 238 -4.23 -13.26 -6.55
CA ALA A 238 -5.29 -12.26 -6.53
C ALA A 238 -6.71 -12.86 -6.56
N THR A 239 -6.84 -14.15 -6.85
CA THR A 239 -8.07 -14.94 -6.81
C THR A 239 -8.24 -15.74 -5.50
N SER A 240 -7.21 -15.77 -4.64
CA SER A 240 -7.22 -16.57 -3.40
C SER A 240 -8.30 -16.14 -2.41
N ASN A 241 -8.71 -17.08 -1.55
CA ASN A 241 -9.62 -16.81 -0.46
C ASN A 241 -8.91 -15.97 0.63
N PRO A 242 -9.50 -14.86 1.12
CA PRO A 242 -8.88 -14.01 2.14
C PRO A 242 -8.59 -14.71 3.48
N TRP A 243 -9.21 -15.85 3.75
CA TRP A 243 -9.12 -16.58 5.02
C TRP A 243 -8.18 -17.77 5.00
N VAL A 244 -7.78 -18.24 3.82
CA VAL A 244 -6.82 -19.33 3.68
C VAL A 244 -5.41 -18.74 3.81
N PRO A 245 -4.53 -19.33 4.64
CA PRO A 245 -3.16 -18.84 4.80
C PRO A 245 -2.26 -19.26 3.63
N ASP A 246 -2.71 -19.04 2.39
CA ASP A 246 -1.97 -19.39 1.18
C ASP A 246 -1.15 -18.23 0.61
N PHE A 247 -0.02 -18.61 -0.01
CA PHE A 247 0.87 -17.70 -0.71
C PHE A 247 1.53 -18.42 -1.89
N VAL A 248 1.83 -17.68 -2.96
CA VAL A 248 2.55 -18.20 -4.12
C VAL A 248 4.04 -18.33 -3.80
N ALA A 249 4.60 -17.31 -3.17
CA ALA A 249 5.99 -17.29 -2.72
C ALA A 249 6.20 -16.31 -1.56
N PHE A 250 7.14 -16.64 -0.70
CA PHE A 250 7.59 -15.83 0.42
C PHE A 250 9.11 -15.73 0.34
N HIS A 251 9.63 -14.53 0.20
CA HIS A 251 11.06 -14.22 0.23
C HIS A 251 11.30 -13.17 1.30
N TYR A 252 12.27 -13.39 2.17
CA TYR A 252 12.55 -12.48 3.28
C TYR A 252 14.03 -12.51 3.63
N ILE A 253 14.61 -11.34 3.85
CA ILE A 253 16.04 -11.11 4.08
C ILE A 253 16.19 -10.47 5.45
N THR A 254 16.80 -11.21 6.37
CA THR A 254 17.25 -10.69 7.66
C THR A 254 18.71 -10.27 7.60
N ASP A 255 19.22 -9.75 8.71
CA ASP A 255 20.63 -9.38 8.82
C ASP A 255 21.58 -10.60 8.78
N THR A 256 21.07 -11.82 8.96
CA THR A 256 21.89 -13.04 9.05
C THR A 256 21.67 -14.02 7.91
N MET A 257 20.50 -13.99 7.25
CA MET A 257 20.14 -14.90 6.16
C MET A 257 18.96 -14.38 5.35
N SER A 258 18.79 -14.90 4.14
CA SER A 258 17.54 -14.90 3.42
C SER A 258 16.84 -16.25 3.48
N VAL A 259 15.52 -16.22 3.40
CA VAL A 259 14.64 -17.38 3.29
C VAL A 259 13.79 -17.24 2.04
N LEU A 260 13.58 -18.35 1.34
CA LEU A 260 12.63 -18.48 0.25
C LEU A 260 11.76 -19.72 0.48
N ALA A 261 10.46 -19.51 0.59
CA ALA A 261 9.46 -20.57 0.66
C ALA A 261 8.44 -20.40 -0.46
N THR A 262 7.88 -21.51 -0.96
CA THR A 262 6.74 -21.46 -1.88
C THR A 262 5.76 -22.56 -1.51
N MET A 263 4.46 -22.28 -1.56
CA MET A 263 3.47 -23.33 -1.37
C MET A 263 3.41 -24.25 -2.58
N LYS A 264 3.26 -25.54 -2.34
CA LYS A 264 3.05 -26.57 -3.36
C LYS A 264 1.66 -27.18 -3.18
N PRO A 265 1.08 -27.84 -4.20
CA PRO A 265 -0.24 -28.46 -4.10
C PRO A 265 -0.37 -29.45 -2.94
N GLU A 266 0.71 -30.12 -2.55
CA GLU A 266 0.76 -31.06 -1.44
C GLU A 266 0.82 -30.40 -0.05
N HIS A 267 1.04 -29.08 0.04
CA HIS A 267 1.06 -28.38 1.32
C HIS A 267 -0.38 -28.05 1.76
N GLU A 268 -0.76 -28.54 2.93
CA GLU A 268 -2.03 -28.21 3.59
C GLU A 268 -1.94 -26.89 4.35
N THR A 269 -0.73 -26.52 4.80
CA THR A 269 -0.51 -25.31 5.62
C THR A 269 0.72 -24.52 5.19
N ALA A 270 0.80 -23.27 5.65
CA ALA A 270 1.95 -22.40 5.38
C ALA A 270 3.23 -22.87 6.10
N GLU A 271 3.08 -23.47 7.29
CA GLU A 271 4.17 -24.03 8.10
C GLU A 271 4.94 -25.10 7.32
N GLN A 272 4.24 -26.02 6.67
CA GLN A 272 4.85 -27.05 5.81
C GLN A 272 5.69 -26.44 4.68
N ALA A 273 5.23 -25.31 4.12
CA ALA A 273 5.98 -24.59 3.09
C ALA A 273 7.26 -23.94 3.64
N PHE A 274 7.26 -23.51 4.90
CA PHE A 274 8.43 -22.92 5.56
C PHE A 274 9.46 -23.96 6.01
N GLU A 275 9.04 -25.15 6.45
CA GLU A 275 9.94 -26.25 6.85
C GLU A 275 10.89 -26.67 5.70
N GLY A 276 10.39 -26.65 4.47
CA GLY A 276 11.17 -26.93 3.25
C GLY A 276 11.82 -25.72 2.59
N GLY A 277 11.83 -24.55 3.26
CA GLY A 277 12.32 -23.30 2.70
C GLY A 277 13.82 -23.32 2.40
N TRP A 278 14.22 -22.73 1.28
CA TRP A 278 15.62 -22.47 0.98
C TRP A 278 16.15 -21.34 1.87
N GLN A 279 17.38 -21.46 2.34
CA GLN A 279 18.05 -20.43 3.13
C GLN A 279 19.43 -20.10 2.53
N SER A 280 19.84 -18.84 2.60
CA SER A 280 21.13 -18.40 2.07
C SER A 280 21.69 -17.21 2.83
N LYS A 281 23.02 -17.08 2.87
CA LYS A 281 23.72 -15.89 3.37
C LYS A 281 24.21 -14.96 2.26
N ARG A 282 23.97 -15.33 0.99
CA ARG A 282 24.50 -14.63 -0.18
C ARG A 282 23.57 -13.55 -0.71
N ASP A 283 22.29 -13.67 -0.38
CA ASP A 283 21.27 -12.74 -0.82
C ASP A 283 21.36 -11.44 -0.02
N LYS A 284 20.92 -10.34 -0.61
CA LYS A 284 21.06 -9.00 -0.04
C LYS A 284 19.84 -8.16 -0.39
N PRO A 285 19.52 -7.13 0.41
CA PRO A 285 18.50 -6.17 0.03
C PRO A 285 18.77 -5.62 -1.37
N TYR A 286 17.69 -5.44 -2.14
CA TYR A 286 17.76 -5.05 -3.55
C TYR A 286 16.94 -3.79 -3.79
N SER A 287 17.26 -3.03 -4.85
CA SER A 287 16.51 -1.83 -5.18
C SER A 287 15.03 -2.12 -5.40
N GLY A 288 14.20 -1.35 -4.70
CA GLY A 288 12.77 -1.26 -4.91
C GLY A 288 12.48 -0.65 -6.27
N TRP A 289 11.26 -0.86 -6.71
CA TRP A 289 10.81 -0.32 -7.98
C TRP A 289 9.65 0.62 -7.76
N ILE A 290 9.69 1.75 -8.43
CA ILE A 290 8.57 2.67 -8.48
C ILE A 290 8.02 2.66 -9.91
N ARG A 291 6.71 2.53 -10.00
CA ARG A 291 5.95 2.65 -11.25
C ARG A 291 5.74 4.12 -11.59
#